data_AF-A0A094KS33-F1
#
_entry.id   AF-A0A094KS33-F1
#
_cell.length_a   1.000
_cell.length_b   1.000
_cell.length_c   1.000
_cell.angle_alpha   90.00
_cell.angle_beta   90.00
_cell.angle_gamma   90.00
#
_symmetry.space_group_name_H-M   'P 1'
#
loop_
_entity.id
_entity.type
_entity.pdbx_description
1 polymer ?
#
loop_
_entity_poly.entity_id
_entity_poly.type
_entity_poly.pdbx_seq_one_letter_code
_entity_poly.pdbx_strand_id
1 'polypeptide(L)'
;VHPLWQSPLTIPGGTRQSPINIQWRDSVYDPFLKPLKISYDPTTCLHIWNNGYSFLVEFDDSTDRSIIVGGPLENQYRLKQFHFHWGAINEWGSEHTVDSKFYPAELHLVHWNAVAYPTFEEAVMEGNGLAVIGVFLKLGAHHEELQTLVDALPAVKHKDTVIEFDVFDPSCLIPSCPDYWTYAGSLTTPPLTESVTWIIKKKPIEVDENQLEAFRMLLFTSDGEEEKRMVDNFRPLQPLMNRTVRSSFQ
;
A
#
# COMPACT_ATOMS: atom_id res chain seq x y z
N VAL A 1 -14.70 13.06 -2.08
CA VAL A 1 -14.61 12.09 -3.20
C VAL A 1 -13.26 12.24 -3.88
N HIS A 2 -12.42 11.20 -3.79
CA HIS A 2 -11.10 11.12 -4.43
C HIS A 2 -11.18 11.53 -5.92
N PRO A 3 -10.22 12.32 -6.45
CA PRO A 3 -10.15 12.68 -7.87
C PRO A 3 -10.29 11.51 -8.84
N LEU A 4 -9.75 10.33 -8.51
CA LEU A 4 -9.84 9.14 -9.35
C LEU A 4 -11.27 8.61 -9.50
N TRP A 5 -12.21 8.95 -8.60
CA TRP A 5 -13.59 8.43 -8.58
C TRP A 5 -14.65 9.44 -9.06
N GLN A 6 -14.26 10.60 -9.61
CA GLN A 6 -15.18 11.70 -9.95
C GLN A 6 -15.81 11.62 -11.35
N SER A 7 -15.31 10.76 -12.23
CA SER A 7 -15.91 10.47 -13.55
C SER A 7 -16.60 9.11 -13.52
N PRO A 8 -17.56 8.80 -14.41
CA PRO A 8 -18.09 7.45 -14.55
C PRO A 8 -16.94 6.56 -15.04
N LEU A 9 -16.15 6.03 -14.11
CA LEU A 9 -15.27 4.94 -14.42
C LEU A 9 -16.18 3.80 -14.77
N THR A 10 -16.01 3.27 -15.97
CA THR A 10 -16.16 1.84 -16.13
C THR A 10 -15.20 1.22 -15.11
N ILE A 11 -15.68 0.97 -13.88
CA ILE A 11 -14.99 0.08 -12.94
C ILE A 11 -14.81 -1.18 -13.77
N PRO A 12 -13.58 -1.53 -14.20
CA PRO A 12 -13.41 -2.68 -15.05
C PRO A 12 -14.05 -3.84 -14.32
N GLY A 13 -15.02 -4.49 -14.97
CA GLY A 13 -15.52 -5.75 -14.48
C GLY A 13 -14.32 -6.67 -14.27
N GLY A 14 -14.30 -7.38 -13.14
CA GLY A 14 -13.19 -8.24 -12.78
C GLY A 14 -13.66 -9.24 -11.74
N THR A 15 -13.07 -10.43 -11.74
CA THR A 15 -13.41 -11.49 -10.78
C THR A 15 -12.51 -11.48 -9.56
N ARG A 16 -11.45 -10.64 -9.56
CA ARG A 16 -10.41 -10.58 -8.55
C ARG A 16 -10.03 -9.12 -8.19
N GLN A 17 -11.00 -8.21 -8.19
CA GLN A 17 -10.76 -6.81 -7.79
C GLN A 17 -10.45 -6.65 -6.29
N SER A 18 -9.68 -5.63 -5.96
CA SER A 18 -9.28 -5.23 -4.60
C SER A 18 -9.75 -3.79 -4.29
N PRO A 19 -9.89 -3.39 -3.02
CA PRO A 19 -9.67 -4.17 -1.79
C PRO A 19 -10.84 -5.10 -1.47
N ILE A 20 -10.68 -5.95 -0.46
CA ILE A 20 -11.73 -6.86 0.04
C ILE A 20 -11.89 -6.76 1.57
N ASN A 21 -13.03 -7.24 2.07
CA ASN A 21 -13.20 -7.53 3.49
C ASN A 21 -12.60 -8.91 3.80
N ILE A 22 -11.64 -8.96 4.71
CA ILE A 22 -11.05 -10.20 5.21
C ILE A 22 -11.88 -10.68 6.39
N GLN A 23 -12.64 -11.74 6.19
CA GLN A 23 -13.25 -12.48 7.30
C GLN A 23 -12.24 -13.50 7.82
N TRP A 24 -11.59 -13.22 8.95
CA TRP A 24 -10.43 -14.02 9.36
C TRP A 24 -10.80 -15.48 9.66
N ARG A 25 -12.02 -15.74 10.15
CA ARG A 25 -12.52 -17.10 10.41
C ARG A 25 -12.74 -17.92 9.15
N ASP A 26 -12.98 -17.25 8.02
CA ASP A 26 -13.17 -17.88 6.71
C ASP A 26 -11.84 -18.02 5.96
N SER A 27 -10.76 -17.43 6.48
CA SER A 27 -9.43 -17.60 5.90
C SER A 27 -8.92 -19.03 6.12
N VAL A 28 -8.28 -19.58 5.09
CA VAL A 28 -7.77 -20.95 5.10
C VAL A 28 -6.31 -20.92 5.53
N TYR A 29 -6.02 -21.52 6.69
CA TYR A 29 -4.64 -21.72 7.11
C TYR A 29 -3.89 -22.59 6.09
N ASP A 30 -2.82 -22.04 5.52
CA ASP A 30 -1.97 -22.72 4.57
C ASP A 30 -0.58 -22.95 5.20
N PRO A 31 -0.29 -24.17 5.71
CA PRO A 31 1.00 -24.48 6.34
C PRO A 31 2.18 -24.50 5.35
N PHE A 32 1.92 -24.45 4.05
CA PHE A 32 2.95 -24.45 3.01
C PHE A 32 3.40 -23.02 2.63
N LEU A 33 2.73 -21.99 3.13
CA LEU A 33 3.21 -20.61 3.01
C LEU A 33 4.57 -20.49 3.70
N LYS A 34 5.60 -20.20 2.91
CA LYS A 34 6.96 -19.99 3.41
C LYS A 34 7.01 -18.73 4.30
N PRO A 35 8.04 -18.57 5.14
CA PRO A 35 8.31 -17.28 5.75
C PRO A 35 8.50 -16.21 4.67
N LEU A 36 7.82 -15.07 4.82
CA LEU A 36 8.07 -13.90 3.99
C LEU A 36 9.35 -13.24 4.49
N LYS A 37 10.36 -13.12 3.62
CA LYS A 37 11.60 -12.41 3.92
C LYS A 37 11.58 -11.08 3.19
N ILE A 38 11.90 -10.04 3.93
CA ILE A 38 11.93 -8.65 3.46
C ILE A 38 13.36 -8.16 3.66
N SER A 39 13.96 -7.60 2.61
CA SER A 39 15.32 -7.04 2.65
C SER A 39 15.29 -5.74 1.89
N TYR A 40 15.35 -4.63 2.61
CA TYR A 40 15.39 -3.30 2.01
C TYR A 40 16.73 -2.64 2.30
N ASP A 41 17.27 -1.98 1.28
CA ASP A 41 18.45 -1.15 1.38
C ASP A 41 17.99 0.31 1.48
N PRO A 42 18.18 0.99 2.62
CA PRO A 42 17.65 2.34 2.81
C PRO A 42 18.17 3.35 1.80
N THR A 43 19.35 3.10 1.20
CA THR A 43 19.95 4.02 0.22
C THR A 43 19.39 3.83 -1.19
N THR A 44 18.42 2.93 -1.40
CA THR A 44 17.69 2.89 -2.68
C THR A 44 16.51 3.86 -2.67
N CYS A 45 16.21 4.53 -1.56
CA CYS A 45 15.17 5.57 -1.53
C CYS A 45 15.59 6.75 -2.41
N LEU A 46 14.64 7.31 -3.17
CA LEU A 46 14.92 8.37 -4.14
C LEU A 46 14.29 9.69 -3.70
N HIS A 47 12.96 9.74 -3.70
CA HIS A 47 12.23 10.98 -3.52
C HIS A 47 10.83 10.72 -2.97
N ILE A 48 10.22 11.76 -2.42
CA ILE A 48 8.80 11.82 -2.11
C ILE A 48 8.12 12.65 -3.19
N TRP A 49 7.01 12.16 -3.74
CA TRP A 49 6.22 12.86 -4.74
C TRP A 49 4.74 12.85 -4.37
N ASN A 50 4.14 14.03 -4.26
CA ASN A 50 2.69 14.16 -4.22
C ASN A 50 2.15 14.16 -5.65
N ASN A 51 1.49 13.08 -6.06
CA ASN A 51 0.98 12.93 -7.42
C ASN A 51 -0.48 13.40 -7.59
N GLY A 52 -1.06 14.02 -6.56
CA GLY A 52 -2.45 14.48 -6.55
C GLY A 52 -3.49 13.38 -6.31
N TYR A 53 -3.05 12.18 -5.90
CA TYR A 53 -3.89 11.05 -5.52
C TYR A 53 -3.47 10.47 -4.16
N SER A 54 -2.16 10.38 -3.95
CA SER A 54 -1.46 10.12 -2.71
C SER A 54 -0.15 10.92 -2.74
N PHE A 55 0.69 10.78 -1.71
CA PHE A 55 2.12 10.85 -1.92
C PHE A 55 2.69 9.43 -2.15
N LEU A 56 3.78 9.36 -2.90
CA LEU A 56 4.58 8.17 -3.17
C LEU A 56 5.98 8.39 -2.60
N VAL A 57 6.59 7.33 -2.09
CA VAL A 57 8.04 7.29 -1.85
C VAL A 57 8.63 6.26 -2.80
N GLU A 58 9.46 6.71 -3.73
CA GLU A 58 10.00 5.88 -4.82
C GLU A 58 11.39 5.35 -4.49
N PHE A 59 11.69 4.16 -4.99
CA PHE A 59 12.95 3.46 -4.77
C PHE A 59 13.60 3.07 -6.10
N ASP A 60 14.93 3.06 -6.15
CA ASP A 60 15.70 2.50 -7.25
C ASP A 60 15.50 0.98 -7.31
N ASP A 61 14.85 0.56 -8.40
CA ASP A 61 14.51 -0.82 -8.71
C ASP A 61 15.37 -1.41 -9.85
N SER A 62 16.48 -0.76 -10.20
CA SER A 62 17.43 -1.24 -11.21
C SER A 62 18.20 -2.49 -10.77
N THR A 63 18.32 -2.72 -9.45
CA THR A 63 19.05 -3.83 -8.84
C THR A 63 18.24 -4.55 -7.76
N ASP A 64 18.71 -5.73 -7.33
CA ASP A 64 18.03 -6.56 -6.32
C ASP A 64 18.35 -6.16 -4.86
N ARG A 65 18.60 -4.87 -4.60
CA ARG A 65 18.98 -4.36 -3.26
C ARG A 65 17.80 -4.28 -2.30
N SER A 66 16.62 -3.94 -2.81
CA SER A 66 15.38 -3.82 -2.04
C SER A 66 14.33 -4.79 -2.58
N ILE A 67 14.20 -5.95 -1.94
CA ILE A 67 13.39 -7.08 -2.43
C ILE A 67 12.58 -7.77 -1.34
N ILE A 68 11.54 -8.49 -1.79
CA ILE A 68 10.82 -9.48 -0.99
C ILE A 68 10.88 -10.86 -1.64
N VAL A 69 10.95 -11.91 -0.82
CA VAL A 69 10.97 -13.31 -1.25
C VAL A 69 10.21 -14.21 -0.29
N GLY A 70 9.76 -15.37 -0.78
CA GLY A 70 9.05 -16.34 0.02
C GLY A 70 7.57 -15.97 0.18
N GLY A 71 6.97 -16.39 1.29
CA GLY A 71 5.53 -16.30 1.44
C GLY A 71 4.76 -17.01 0.33
N PRO A 72 3.79 -16.34 -0.32
CA PRO A 72 3.05 -16.87 -1.46
C PRO A 72 3.79 -16.69 -2.81
N LEU A 73 4.97 -16.07 -2.81
CA LEU A 73 5.67 -15.65 -4.03
C LEU A 73 6.57 -16.76 -4.58
N GLU A 74 6.55 -16.92 -5.90
CA GLU A 74 7.40 -17.87 -6.63
C GLU A 74 8.83 -17.32 -6.85
N ASN A 75 8.92 -16.03 -7.15
CA ASN A 75 10.17 -15.30 -7.43
C ASN A 75 10.45 -14.24 -6.36
N GLN A 76 11.60 -13.56 -6.49
CA GLN A 76 11.85 -12.30 -5.80
C GLN A 76 11.19 -11.13 -6.53
N TYR A 77 10.72 -10.15 -5.75
CA TYR A 77 10.07 -8.96 -6.26
C TYR A 77 10.79 -7.72 -5.73
N ARG A 78 11.10 -6.77 -6.62
CA ARG A 78 11.79 -5.52 -6.28
C ARG A 78 10.80 -4.49 -5.79
N LEU A 79 11.13 -3.80 -4.70
CA LEU A 79 10.37 -2.66 -4.20
C LEU A 79 10.44 -1.53 -5.23
N LYS A 80 9.27 -1.04 -5.68
CA LYS A 80 9.17 0.11 -6.58
C LYS A 80 8.91 1.39 -5.81
N GLN A 81 7.92 1.33 -4.94
CA GLN A 81 7.44 2.47 -4.16
C GLN A 81 6.63 1.99 -2.96
N PHE A 82 6.40 2.88 -2.01
CA PHE A 82 5.26 2.75 -1.11
C PHE A 82 4.39 4.01 -1.09
N HIS A 83 3.14 3.85 -0.66
CA HIS A 83 2.18 4.93 -0.49
C HIS A 83 1.12 4.56 0.56
N PHE A 84 0.24 5.51 0.87
CA PHE A 84 -0.80 5.31 1.87
C PHE A 84 -2.18 5.68 1.34
N HIS A 85 -3.19 5.06 1.94
CA HIS A 85 -4.59 5.47 1.86
C HIS A 85 -5.06 5.85 3.27
N TRP A 86 -5.81 6.93 3.41
CA TRP A 86 -6.29 7.43 4.69
C TRP A 86 -7.63 8.14 4.58
N GLY A 87 -8.32 8.23 5.72
CA GLY A 87 -9.62 8.86 5.83
C GLY A 87 -9.54 10.27 6.41
N ALA A 88 -10.63 11.01 6.22
CA ALA A 88 -10.83 12.33 6.82
C ALA A 88 -10.98 12.28 8.35
N ILE A 89 -11.32 11.11 8.92
CA ILE A 89 -11.55 10.88 10.35
C ILE A 89 -10.86 9.60 10.81
N ASN A 90 -10.80 9.36 12.12
CA ASN A 90 -10.02 8.26 12.71
C ASN A 90 -10.72 6.89 12.58
N GLU A 91 -12.02 6.87 12.31
CA GLU A 91 -12.85 5.67 12.24
C GLU A 91 -12.70 4.91 10.91
N TRP A 92 -12.11 5.53 9.88
CA TRP A 92 -11.96 4.93 8.55
C TRP A 92 -10.76 5.46 7.77
N GLY A 93 -10.44 4.80 6.65
CA GLY A 93 -9.37 5.24 5.75
C GLY A 93 -8.59 4.12 5.09
N SER A 94 -8.55 2.95 5.72
CA SER A 94 -8.02 1.74 5.12
C SER A 94 -8.88 1.29 3.93
N GLU A 95 -8.23 0.70 2.95
CA GLU A 95 -8.90 0.12 1.79
C GLU A 95 -9.47 -1.25 2.15
N HIS A 96 -8.63 -2.11 2.71
CA HIS A 96 -9.04 -3.39 3.26
C HIS A 96 -9.73 -3.21 4.61
N THR A 97 -10.54 -4.22 4.96
CA THR A 97 -11.13 -4.34 6.29
C THR A 97 -10.88 -5.74 6.84
N VAL A 98 -10.91 -5.88 8.16
CA VAL A 98 -10.91 -7.18 8.84
C VAL A 98 -12.17 -7.28 9.67
N ASP A 99 -13.01 -8.29 9.43
CA ASP A 99 -14.35 -8.42 10.00
C ASP A 99 -15.18 -7.13 9.88
N SER A 100 -15.11 -6.50 8.70
CA SER A 100 -15.78 -5.23 8.37
C SER A 100 -15.38 -4.04 9.24
N LYS A 101 -14.23 -4.13 9.93
CA LYS A 101 -13.64 -3.01 10.66
C LYS A 101 -12.58 -2.32 9.80
N PHE A 102 -12.70 -1.01 9.74
CA PHE A 102 -11.73 -0.12 9.11
C PHE A 102 -10.63 0.28 10.09
N TYR A 103 -9.53 0.73 9.51
CA TYR A 103 -8.45 1.42 10.19
C TYR A 103 -8.35 2.86 9.65
N PRO A 104 -7.80 3.82 10.41
CA PRO A 104 -7.63 5.20 9.95
C PRO A 104 -6.81 5.36 8.66
N ALA A 105 -5.87 4.44 8.41
CA ALA A 105 -5.05 4.43 7.21
C ALA A 105 -4.51 3.02 6.91
N GLU A 106 -4.01 2.84 5.69
CA GLU A 106 -3.37 1.63 5.19
C GLU A 106 -2.17 1.99 4.30
N LEU A 107 -1.01 1.42 4.61
CA LEU A 107 0.21 1.49 3.83
C LEU A 107 0.26 0.37 2.80
N HIS A 108 0.65 0.68 1.57
CA HIS A 108 0.97 -0.27 0.51
C HIS A 108 2.42 -0.15 0.09
N LEU A 109 3.20 -1.22 0.28
CA LEU A 109 4.53 -1.37 -0.31
C LEU A 109 4.42 -2.19 -1.59
N VAL A 110 4.67 -1.55 -2.74
CA VAL A 110 4.45 -2.12 -4.07
C VAL A 110 5.74 -2.69 -4.63
N HIS A 111 5.70 -3.96 -5.01
CA HIS A 111 6.82 -4.68 -5.58
C HIS A 111 6.46 -5.30 -6.92
N TRP A 112 7.46 -5.55 -7.76
CA TRP A 112 7.26 -6.15 -9.08
C TRP A 112 8.24 -7.28 -9.39
N ASN A 113 7.79 -8.24 -10.20
CA ASN A 113 8.49 -9.47 -10.54
C ASN A 113 9.53 -9.23 -11.65
N ALA A 114 10.63 -8.58 -11.30
CA ALA A 114 11.74 -8.29 -12.23
C ALA A 114 12.48 -9.56 -12.73
N VAL A 115 12.17 -10.74 -12.17
CA VAL A 115 12.68 -12.03 -12.65
C VAL A 115 11.89 -12.50 -13.87
N ALA A 116 10.57 -12.30 -13.87
CA ALA A 116 9.68 -12.76 -14.94
C ALA A 116 9.46 -11.71 -16.03
N TYR A 117 9.52 -10.42 -15.67
CA TYR A 117 9.21 -9.32 -16.58
C TYR A 117 10.38 -8.34 -16.69
N PRO A 118 10.65 -7.80 -17.89
CA PRO A 118 11.76 -6.87 -18.10
C PRO A 118 11.49 -5.46 -17.58
N THR A 119 10.22 -5.08 -17.42
CA THR A 119 9.80 -3.73 -17.01
C THR A 119 8.64 -3.79 -16.01
N PHE A 120 8.51 -2.73 -15.20
CA PHE A 120 7.40 -2.58 -14.26
C PHE A 120 6.06 -2.52 -15.03
N GLU A 121 6.03 -1.81 -16.16
CA GLU A 121 4.84 -1.62 -16.99
C GLU A 121 4.32 -2.95 -17.55
N GLU A 122 5.21 -3.85 -17.98
CA GLU A 122 4.82 -5.19 -18.40
C GLU A 122 4.31 -6.03 -17.22
N ALA A 123 5.00 -5.97 -16.07
CA ALA A 123 4.56 -6.68 -14.87
C ALA A 123 3.16 -6.24 -14.40
N VAL A 124 2.84 -4.94 -14.47
CA VAL A 124 1.51 -4.42 -14.10
C VAL A 124 0.38 -5.08 -14.90
N MET A 125 0.65 -5.57 -16.12
CA MET A 125 -0.35 -6.14 -17.02
C MET A 125 -0.56 -7.65 -16.82
N GLU A 126 0.22 -8.30 -15.96
CA GLU A 126 0.31 -9.76 -15.88
C GLU A 126 -0.07 -10.30 -14.49
N GLY A 127 -0.74 -11.45 -14.45
CA GLY A 127 -1.44 -11.95 -13.24
C GLY A 127 -0.58 -12.19 -11.99
N ASN A 128 0.73 -12.36 -12.15
CA ASN A 128 1.74 -12.54 -11.09
C ASN A 128 2.88 -11.51 -11.23
N GLY A 129 2.60 -10.35 -11.83
CA GLY A 129 3.62 -9.33 -12.02
C GLY A 129 3.86 -8.48 -10.79
N LEU A 130 2.88 -8.30 -9.91
CA LEU A 130 3.01 -7.46 -8.72
C LEU A 130 2.79 -8.23 -7.41
N ALA A 131 3.47 -7.75 -6.37
CA ALA A 131 3.23 -8.16 -4.99
C ALA A 131 3.11 -6.91 -4.11
N VAL A 132 2.04 -6.80 -3.32
CA VAL A 132 1.82 -5.64 -2.46
C VAL A 132 1.70 -6.09 -1.01
N ILE A 133 2.57 -5.53 -0.16
CA ILE A 133 2.44 -5.68 1.29
C ILE A 133 1.52 -4.57 1.79
N GLY A 134 0.39 -4.96 2.38
CA GLY A 134 -0.54 -4.06 3.04
C GLY A 134 -0.31 -4.04 4.56
N VAL A 135 -0.19 -2.85 5.16
CA VAL A 135 -0.06 -2.66 6.60
C VAL A 135 -1.11 -1.67 7.08
N PHE A 136 -1.95 -2.09 8.03
CA PHE A 136 -2.91 -1.19 8.66
C PHE A 136 -2.23 -0.23 9.64
N LEU A 137 -2.72 1.00 9.76
CA LEU A 137 -2.31 1.96 10.77
C LEU A 137 -3.47 2.18 11.74
N LYS A 138 -3.23 2.07 13.04
CA LYS A 138 -4.22 2.43 14.08
C LYS A 138 -3.68 3.53 14.98
N LEU A 139 -4.59 4.28 15.59
CA LEU A 139 -4.23 5.19 16.67
C LEU A 139 -3.65 4.41 17.86
N GLY A 140 -2.55 4.91 18.41
CA GLY A 140 -1.85 4.32 19.55
C GLY A 140 -0.65 5.15 19.95
N ALA A 141 0.46 4.48 20.22
CA ALA A 141 1.73 5.14 20.48
C ALA A 141 2.25 5.91 19.26
N HIS A 142 3.01 6.98 19.52
CA HIS A 142 3.79 7.68 18.51
C HIS A 142 4.79 6.72 17.84
N HIS A 143 4.90 6.80 16.52
CA HIS A 143 5.83 5.97 15.75
C HIS A 143 7.08 6.76 15.41
N GLU A 144 8.14 6.58 16.20
CA GLU A 144 9.38 7.37 16.08
C GLU A 144 9.98 7.32 14.67
N GLU A 145 10.03 6.15 14.05
CA GLU A 145 10.64 5.94 12.74
C GLU A 145 9.82 6.53 11.58
N LEU A 146 8.50 6.61 11.73
CA LEU A 146 7.61 7.27 10.76
C LEU A 146 7.80 8.80 10.78
N GLN A 147 8.32 9.37 11.87
CA GLN A 147 8.40 10.81 12.04
C GLN A 147 9.28 11.48 10.96
N THR A 148 10.36 10.82 10.52
CA THR A 148 11.20 11.30 9.41
C THR A 148 10.39 11.54 8.13
N LEU A 149 9.43 10.65 7.82
CA LEU A 149 8.54 10.83 6.68
C LEU A 149 7.53 11.95 6.93
N VAL A 150 6.93 11.98 8.12
CA VAL A 150 5.94 13.00 8.53
C VAL A 150 6.52 14.42 8.43
N ASP A 151 7.76 14.61 8.88
CA ASP A 151 8.46 15.91 8.84
C ASP A 151 8.73 16.39 7.40
N ALA A 152 8.77 15.48 6.43
CA ALA A 152 8.97 15.79 5.02
C ALA A 152 7.66 16.16 4.29
N LEU A 153 6.50 15.71 4.79
CA LEU A 153 5.19 15.92 4.15
C LEU A 153 4.84 17.40 3.87
N PRO A 154 5.16 18.38 4.75
CA PRO A 154 4.89 19.79 4.46
C PRO A 154 5.55 20.30 3.17
N ALA A 155 6.71 19.75 2.80
CA ALA A 155 7.41 20.15 1.58
C ALA A 155 6.80 19.54 0.31
N VAL A 156 5.94 18.52 0.45
CA VAL A 156 5.15 17.94 -0.65
C VAL A 156 3.65 18.17 -0.49
N LYS A 157 3.25 19.28 0.15
CA LYS A 157 1.85 19.58 0.46
C LYS A 157 0.95 19.58 -0.78
N HIS A 158 1.41 20.14 -1.90
CA HIS A 158 0.60 20.35 -3.10
C HIS A 158 0.82 19.25 -4.12
N LYS A 159 -0.15 19.03 -5.00
CA LYS A 159 0.03 18.13 -6.14
C LYS A 159 1.20 18.58 -7.03
N ASP A 160 1.91 17.58 -7.57
CA ASP A 160 3.05 17.66 -8.48
C ASP A 160 4.36 18.18 -7.85
N THR A 161 4.40 18.35 -6.51
CA THR A 161 5.65 18.65 -5.80
C THR A 161 6.46 17.38 -5.54
N VAL A 162 7.77 17.47 -5.77
CA VAL A 162 8.75 16.39 -5.56
C VAL A 162 9.90 16.91 -4.71
N ILE A 163 10.37 16.11 -3.75
CA ILE A 163 11.56 16.40 -2.95
C ILE A 163 12.46 15.17 -2.86
N GLU A 164 13.78 15.38 -2.81
CA GLU A 164 14.74 14.30 -2.54
C GLU A 164 14.52 13.70 -1.14
N PHE A 165 14.68 12.39 -1.01
CA PHE A 165 14.47 11.64 0.23
C PHE A 165 15.42 10.44 0.31
N ASP A 166 16.72 10.71 0.09
CA ASP A 166 17.75 9.73 -0.30
C ASP A 166 17.95 8.50 0.60
N VAL A 167 17.60 8.58 1.90
CA VAL A 167 17.82 7.48 2.85
C VAL A 167 16.60 7.28 3.73
N PHE A 168 15.89 6.19 3.50
CA PHE A 168 14.75 5.79 4.33
C PHE A 168 14.59 4.26 4.28
N ASP A 169 14.47 3.62 5.45
CA ASP A 169 14.24 2.18 5.55
C ASP A 169 12.74 1.88 5.69
N PRO A 170 12.04 1.40 4.65
CA PRO A 170 10.62 1.10 4.76
C PRO A 170 10.31 -0.11 5.65
N SER A 171 11.33 -0.89 6.08
CA SER A 171 11.16 -2.00 7.03
C SER A 171 10.63 -1.50 8.38
N CYS A 172 10.92 -0.26 8.75
CA CYS A 172 10.43 0.33 10.01
C CYS A 172 8.91 0.47 10.04
N LEU A 173 8.25 0.50 8.88
CA LEU A 173 6.79 0.61 8.74
C LEU A 173 6.09 -0.75 8.70
N ILE A 174 6.81 -1.85 8.92
CA ILE A 174 6.29 -3.21 8.89
C ILE A 174 6.28 -3.78 10.31
N PRO A 175 5.15 -4.29 10.79
CA PRO A 175 5.06 -4.87 12.13
C PRO A 175 5.93 -6.12 12.24
N SER A 176 6.57 -6.31 13.40
CA SER A 176 7.45 -7.45 13.68
C SER A 176 6.75 -8.81 13.64
N CYS A 177 5.43 -8.83 13.80
CA CYS A 177 4.62 -10.04 13.69
C CYS A 177 4.73 -10.63 12.27
N PRO A 178 5.18 -11.89 12.09
CA PRO A 178 5.38 -12.46 10.77
C PRO A 178 4.06 -12.78 10.06
N ASP A 179 2.97 -13.00 10.81
CA ASP A 179 1.66 -13.39 10.31
C ASP A 179 1.10 -12.44 9.24
N TYR A 180 0.46 -13.03 8.23
CA TYR A 180 -0.21 -12.30 7.15
C TYR A 180 -1.34 -13.14 6.54
N TRP A 181 -2.27 -12.44 5.87
CA TRP A 181 -3.18 -13.03 4.91
C TRP A 181 -2.66 -12.81 3.48
N THR A 182 -3.05 -13.66 2.55
CA THR A 182 -2.74 -13.49 1.14
C THR A 182 -3.86 -13.94 0.23
N TYR A 183 -4.03 -13.22 -0.88
CA TYR A 183 -5.01 -13.52 -1.93
C TYR A 183 -4.58 -12.88 -3.26
N ALA A 184 -5.10 -13.41 -4.38
CA ALA A 184 -4.91 -12.80 -5.70
C ALA A 184 -5.93 -11.67 -5.91
N GLY A 185 -5.45 -10.49 -6.27
CA GLY A 185 -6.22 -9.27 -6.34
C GLY A 185 -5.84 -8.36 -7.49
N SER A 186 -6.18 -7.08 -7.34
CA SER A 186 -5.86 -6.03 -8.30
C SER A 186 -5.13 -4.86 -7.66
N LEU A 187 -4.65 -3.94 -8.50
CA LEU A 187 -4.44 -2.56 -8.08
C LEU A 187 -5.77 -1.95 -7.59
N THR A 188 -5.69 -1.04 -6.62
CA THR A 188 -6.85 -0.33 -6.06
C THR A 188 -7.04 1.07 -6.65
N THR A 189 -6.08 1.50 -7.47
CA THR A 189 -6.15 2.69 -8.33
C THR A 189 -6.13 2.29 -9.81
N PRO A 190 -6.73 3.09 -10.73
CA PRO A 190 -6.65 2.83 -12.16
C PRO A 190 -5.21 2.56 -12.62
N PRO A 191 -5.00 1.55 -13.49
CA PRO A 191 -6.00 0.85 -14.31
C PRO A 191 -6.77 -0.30 -13.63
N LEU A 192 -6.61 -0.55 -12.33
CA LEU A 192 -7.28 -1.63 -11.59
C LEU A 192 -6.96 -3.04 -12.11
N THR A 193 -5.78 -3.22 -12.68
CA THR A 193 -5.36 -4.51 -13.26
C THR A 193 -5.26 -5.61 -12.22
N GLU A 194 -5.75 -6.80 -12.54
CA GLU A 194 -5.72 -8.01 -11.68
C GLU A 194 -4.37 -8.74 -11.72
N SER A 195 -3.31 -8.02 -11.38
CA SER A 195 -1.90 -8.44 -11.43
C SER A 195 -1.24 -8.58 -10.06
N VAL A 196 -2.00 -8.36 -8.97
CA VAL A 196 -1.45 -8.21 -7.63
C VAL A 196 -1.61 -9.47 -6.79
N THR A 197 -0.51 -9.98 -6.27
CA THR A 197 -0.52 -10.87 -5.10
C THR A 197 -0.50 -10.04 -3.84
N TRP A 198 -1.62 -9.99 -3.11
CA TRP A 198 -1.72 -9.25 -1.86
C TRP A 198 -1.13 -10.03 -0.70
N ILE A 199 -0.43 -9.32 0.18
CA ILE A 199 0.14 -9.81 1.44
C ILE A 199 -0.25 -8.82 2.55
N ILE A 200 -1.34 -9.07 3.25
CA ILE A 200 -1.87 -8.17 4.28
C ILE A 200 -1.33 -8.58 5.64
N LYS A 201 -0.52 -7.72 6.27
CA LYS A 201 0.02 -7.97 7.62
C LYS A 201 -1.12 -8.07 8.64
N LYS A 202 -1.06 -9.09 9.49
CA LYS A 202 -2.11 -9.35 10.50
C LYS A 202 -2.22 -8.24 11.54
N LYS A 203 -1.07 -7.69 11.94
CA LYS A 203 -1.00 -6.64 12.95
C LYS A 203 -0.91 -5.28 12.27
N PRO A 204 -1.60 -4.26 12.79
CA PRO A 204 -1.34 -2.88 12.41
C PRO A 204 -0.05 -2.38 13.06
N ILE A 205 0.51 -1.29 12.54
CA ILE A 205 1.41 -0.41 13.29
C ILE A 205 0.59 0.64 14.05
N GLU A 206 1.17 1.20 15.11
CA GLU A 206 0.57 2.29 15.87
C GLU A 206 1.14 3.62 15.38
N VAL A 207 0.30 4.64 15.33
CA VAL A 207 0.68 6.03 15.05
C VAL A 207 -0.11 6.94 15.97
N ASP A 208 0.43 8.12 16.28
CA ASP A 208 -0.33 9.11 17.04
C ASP A 208 -1.23 9.96 16.13
N GLU A 209 -2.07 10.78 16.75
CA GLU A 209 -3.03 11.62 16.04
C GLU A 209 -2.36 12.74 15.23
N ASN A 210 -1.23 13.29 15.69
CA ASN A 210 -0.52 14.35 14.99
C ASN A 210 0.13 13.83 13.71
N GLN A 211 0.68 12.61 13.77
CA GLN A 211 1.25 11.92 12.61
C GLN A 211 0.18 11.70 11.54
N LEU A 212 -1.03 11.23 11.91
CA LEU A 212 -2.12 11.09 10.94
C LEU A 212 -2.64 12.44 10.42
N GLU A 213 -2.70 13.48 11.27
CA GLU A 213 -3.16 14.79 10.82
C GLU A 213 -2.22 15.39 9.76
N ALA A 214 -0.91 15.15 9.85
CA ALA A 214 0.04 15.58 8.81
C ALA A 214 -0.32 15.05 7.41
N PHE A 215 -0.83 13.81 7.32
CA PHE A 215 -1.28 13.22 6.05
C PHE A 215 -2.51 13.96 5.52
N ARG A 216 -3.45 14.30 6.40
CA ARG A 216 -4.69 15.02 6.08
C ARG A 216 -4.48 16.48 5.66
N MET A 217 -3.28 17.02 5.90
CA MET A 217 -2.88 18.38 5.49
C MET A 217 -2.35 18.44 4.05
N LEU A 218 -2.08 17.29 3.41
CA LEU A 218 -1.76 17.23 1.99
C LEU A 218 -2.96 17.63 1.13
N LEU A 219 -2.71 18.05 -0.10
CA LEU A 219 -3.71 18.53 -1.03
C LEU A 219 -3.72 17.71 -2.33
N PHE A 220 -4.91 17.43 -2.84
CA PHE A 220 -5.11 16.88 -4.18
C PHE A 220 -4.80 17.89 -5.30
N THR A 221 -4.70 19.17 -4.96
CA THR A 221 -4.62 20.30 -5.88
C THR A 221 -3.23 20.91 -5.90
N SER A 222 -2.86 21.49 -7.04
CA SER A 222 -1.57 22.14 -7.22
C SER A 222 -1.51 23.49 -6.49
N ASP A 223 -0.31 24.05 -6.31
CA ASP A 223 -0.15 25.38 -5.73
C ASP A 223 -0.85 26.44 -6.61
N GLY A 224 -1.58 27.36 -5.96
CA GLY A 224 -2.42 28.37 -6.63
C GLY A 224 -3.81 27.91 -7.07
N GLU A 225 -4.16 26.62 -6.97
CA GLU A 225 -5.53 26.12 -7.15
C GLU A 225 -6.36 26.22 -5.86
N GLU A 226 -7.69 26.07 -5.96
CA GLU A 226 -8.55 25.98 -4.78
C GLU A 226 -8.15 24.77 -3.92
N GLU A 227 -7.75 25.00 -2.67
CA GLU A 227 -7.24 23.94 -1.80
C GLU A 227 -8.28 22.83 -1.58
N LYS A 228 -7.95 21.61 -1.99
CA LYS A 228 -8.73 20.42 -1.67
C LYS A 228 -7.89 19.42 -0.89
N ARG A 229 -8.21 19.26 0.40
CA ARG A 229 -7.53 18.28 1.27
C ARG A 229 -7.56 16.88 0.66
N MET A 230 -6.39 16.24 0.67
CA MET A 230 -6.19 14.86 0.31
C MET A 230 -6.67 14.00 1.46
N VAL A 231 -7.96 13.68 1.46
CA VAL A 231 -8.61 12.79 2.43
C VAL A 231 -9.62 11.90 1.72
N ASP A 232 -9.92 10.76 2.35
CA ASP A 232 -10.75 9.70 1.78
C ASP A 232 -10.22 9.27 0.40
N ASN A 233 -8.90 9.09 0.32
CA ASN A 233 -8.21 8.67 -0.90
C ASN A 233 -8.17 7.14 -1.05
N PHE A 234 -9.16 6.43 -0.53
CA PHE A 234 -9.31 4.98 -0.64
C PHE A 234 -10.42 4.57 -1.61
N ARG A 235 -10.35 3.33 -2.10
CA ARG A 235 -11.37 2.66 -2.90
C ARG A 235 -12.33 1.87 -1.99
N PRO A 236 -13.64 1.86 -2.28
CA PRO A 236 -14.58 0.99 -1.60
C PRO A 236 -14.28 -0.50 -1.80
N LEU A 237 -14.73 -1.32 -0.83
CA LEU A 237 -14.61 -2.78 -0.87
C LEU A 237 -15.22 -3.38 -2.15
N GLN A 238 -14.53 -4.37 -2.70
CA GLN A 238 -14.94 -5.13 -3.86
C GLN A 238 -15.40 -6.54 -3.44
N PRO A 239 -16.28 -7.20 -4.22
CA PRO A 239 -16.73 -8.54 -3.89
C PRO A 239 -15.58 -9.56 -3.86
N LEU A 240 -15.58 -10.46 -2.86
CA LEU A 240 -14.60 -11.55 -2.79
C LEU A 240 -14.71 -12.51 -3.99
N MET A 241 -15.93 -12.69 -4.52
CA MET A 241 -16.25 -13.68 -5.56
C MET A 241 -15.83 -15.09 -5.12
N ASN A 242 -15.25 -15.89 -6.03
CA ASN A 242 -14.84 -17.27 -5.76
C ASN A 242 -13.39 -17.37 -5.20
N ARG A 243 -12.82 -16.27 -4.72
CA ARG A 243 -11.44 -16.27 -4.20
C ARG A 243 -11.39 -16.78 -2.77
N THR A 244 -10.31 -17.49 -2.46
CA THR A 244 -9.96 -17.90 -1.10
C THR A 244 -8.89 -16.97 -0.55
N VAL A 245 -9.10 -16.47 0.66
CA VAL A 245 -8.04 -15.81 1.44
C VAL A 245 -7.30 -16.88 2.23
N ARG A 246 -5.98 -16.95 2.05
CA ARG A 246 -5.11 -17.85 2.84
C ARG A 246 -4.49 -17.10 4.01
N SER A 247 -4.22 -17.79 5.11
CA SER A 247 -3.49 -17.24 6.27
C SER A 247 -2.22 -18.05 6.54
N SER A 248 -1.16 -17.37 6.96
CA SER A 248 0.08 -18.03 7.43
C SER A 248 0.03 -18.46 8.90
N PHE A 249 -1.14 -18.35 9.52
CA PHE A 249 -1.39 -18.61 10.94
C PHE A 249 -2.78 -19.23 11.15
N GLN A 250 -2.97 -19.85 12.31
CA GLN A 250 -4.23 -20.42 12.79
C GLN A 250 -5.01 -19.44 13.66
#